data_AF-A0AA90Q216-F1
#
_entry.id   AF-A0AA90Q216-F1
#
_cell.length_a   1.000
_cell.length_b   1.000
_cell.length_c   1.000
_cell.angle_alpha   90.00
_cell.angle_beta   90.00
_cell.angle_gamma   90.00
#
_symmetry.space_group_name_H-M   'P 1'
#
loop_
_entity.id
_entity.type
_entity.pdbx_description
1 polymer ?
#
loop_
_entity_poly.entity_id
_entity_poly.type
_entity_poly.pdbx_seq_one_letter_code
_entity_poly.pdbx_strand_id
1 'polypeptide(L)'
;MVGERLLFFGQQIREACLRYESPGEKRFQQAWGKLRVRKMKNLFSLILGGCVLSGCLQSREWRGDIRGAREFYRQPITQQQKLFRQHPLQDQLDLFFFGNQVRHPPALYLAQCFALNGAPAVELLRSKLKEDSGDLTVRDITMLLSTIDAMGKYDAAADAQLMALLKQRIAKMHDDGWRDTAERKMTGIGHERNELASQAPECS
;
A
#
# COMPACT_ATOMS: atom_id res chain seq x y z
N MET A 1 40.45 -24.30 4.24
CA MET A 1 40.17 -23.98 5.66
C MET A 1 39.36 -22.67 5.75
N VAL A 2 38.08 -22.70 5.34
CA VAL A 2 37.18 -21.52 5.39
C VAL A 2 35.76 -21.97 5.81
N GLY A 3 35.69 -22.92 6.75
CA GLY A 3 34.46 -23.67 7.06
C GLY A 3 33.92 -23.54 8.49
N GLU A 4 34.44 -22.62 9.32
CA GLU A 4 34.14 -22.64 10.77
C GLU A 4 33.87 -21.27 11.41
N ARG A 5 33.53 -20.23 10.63
CA ARG A 5 33.25 -18.88 11.19
C ARG A 5 31.82 -18.36 11.01
N LEU A 6 30.89 -19.18 10.52
CA LEU A 6 29.47 -18.79 10.38
C LEU A 6 28.51 -19.44 11.39
N LEU A 7 29.01 -20.29 12.29
CA LEU A 7 28.18 -20.92 13.33
C LEU A 7 28.20 -20.18 14.69
N PHE A 8 28.96 -19.09 14.84
CA PHE A 8 29.05 -18.37 16.12
C PHE A 8 28.12 -17.15 16.25
N PHE A 9 27.58 -16.62 15.15
CA PHE A 9 26.65 -15.47 15.20
C PHE A 9 25.17 -15.88 15.34
N GLY A 10 24.83 -17.15 15.10
CA GLY A 10 23.47 -17.67 15.20
C GLY A 10 23.02 -18.09 16.61
N GLN A 11 23.96 -18.20 17.57
CA GLN A 11 23.67 -18.69 18.92
C GLN A 11 23.50 -17.55 19.94
N GLN A 12 24.00 -16.34 19.65
CA GLN A 12 23.90 -15.19 20.56
C GLN A 12 22.55 -14.45 20.49
N ILE A 13 21.75 -14.65 19.45
CA ILE A 13 20.43 -14.00 19.30
C ILE A 13 19.30 -14.84 19.93
N ARG A 14 19.50 -16.15 20.15
CA ARG A 14 18.49 -17.02 20.82
C ARG A 14 18.45 -16.87 22.33
N GLU A 15 19.50 -16.38 22.98
CA GLU A 15 19.49 -16.13 24.43
C GLU A 15 18.97 -14.72 24.81
N ALA A 16 18.86 -13.80 23.86
CA ALA A 16 18.34 -12.45 24.11
C ALA A 16 16.80 -12.35 24.08
N CYS A 17 16.09 -13.37 23.56
CA CYS A 17 14.62 -13.38 23.48
C CYS A 17 13.91 -14.13 24.62
N LEU A 18 14.64 -14.75 25.57
CA LEU A 18 14.05 -15.47 26.72
C LEU A 18 14.17 -14.72 28.05
N ARG A 19 14.56 -13.44 28.04
CA ARG A 19 14.55 -12.57 29.23
C ARG A 19 13.99 -11.19 28.89
N TYR A 20 12.69 -11.14 28.72
CA TYR A 20 11.93 -9.89 28.85
C TYR A 20 10.59 -10.18 29.52
N GLU A 21 10.65 -10.68 30.76
CA GLU A 21 9.54 -10.57 31.69
C GLU A 21 9.51 -9.13 32.22
N SER A 22 8.47 -8.39 31.81
CA SER A 22 8.17 -7.04 32.28
C SER A 22 7.87 -7.03 33.78
N PRO A 23 8.65 -6.31 34.62
CA PRO A 23 8.35 -6.12 36.03
C PRO A 23 7.45 -4.89 36.18
N GLY A 24 6.14 -5.06 35.94
CA GLY A 24 5.18 -3.94 35.95
C GLY A 24 3.83 -4.22 36.60
N GLU A 25 3.57 -5.44 37.09
CA GLU A 25 2.20 -5.89 37.40
C GLU A 25 1.96 -6.25 38.87
N LYS A 26 2.68 -5.59 39.81
CA LYS A 26 2.49 -5.84 41.25
C LYS A 26 2.58 -4.57 42.13
N ARG A 27 2.00 -3.45 41.70
CA ARG A 27 1.92 -2.23 42.53
C ARG A 27 0.58 -1.48 42.56
N PHE A 28 -0.50 -2.07 42.07
CA PHE A 28 -1.85 -1.49 42.17
C PHE A 28 -2.90 -2.42 42.82
N GLN A 29 -2.46 -3.29 43.75
CA GLN A 29 -3.37 -4.11 44.57
C GLN A 29 -3.24 -3.90 46.10
N GLN A 30 -2.61 -2.84 46.57
CA GLN A 30 -2.48 -2.56 48.03
C GLN A 30 -2.92 -1.15 48.43
N ALA A 31 -4.10 -0.70 47.99
CA ALA A 31 -4.67 0.57 48.46
C ALA A 31 -6.20 0.61 48.57
N TRP A 32 -6.89 -0.53 48.69
CA TRP A 32 -8.35 -0.56 48.91
C TRP A 32 -8.75 -1.55 50.01
N GLY A 33 -8.10 -1.40 51.16
CA GLY A 33 -8.50 -2.06 52.40
C GLY A 33 -8.82 -1.02 53.47
N LYS A 34 -10.12 -0.72 53.63
CA LYS A 34 -10.81 -0.08 54.78
C LYS A 34 -11.56 1.21 54.43
N LEU A 35 -12.81 1.07 54.00
CA LEU A 35 -13.89 1.85 54.59
C LEU A 35 -15.23 1.11 54.49
N ARG A 36 -15.88 1.04 55.65
CA ARG A 36 -17.08 0.27 55.99
C ARG A 36 -18.35 0.86 55.37
N VAL A 37 -19.20 -0.04 54.86
CA VAL A 37 -20.62 -0.22 55.21
C VAL A 37 -21.50 1.05 55.30
N ARG A 38 -22.39 1.26 54.32
CA ARG A 38 -23.86 1.29 54.51
C ARG A 38 -24.61 1.66 53.21
N LYS A 39 -25.60 0.82 52.88
CA LYS A 39 -26.87 1.10 52.19
C LYS A 39 -26.90 2.26 51.18
N MET A 40 -26.96 1.93 49.89
CA MET A 40 -27.90 2.59 48.97
C MET A 40 -28.21 1.66 47.80
N LYS A 41 -29.24 0.84 48.00
CA LYS A 41 -30.02 0.23 46.91
C LYS A 41 -30.79 1.39 46.27
N ASN A 42 -30.41 1.83 45.06
CA ASN A 42 -31.23 2.59 44.09
C ASN A 42 -30.36 3.38 43.09
N LEU A 43 -29.49 2.71 42.31
CA LEU A 43 -28.90 3.34 41.12
C LEU A 43 -28.36 2.31 40.11
N PHE A 44 -29.06 1.20 39.90
CA PHE A 44 -28.62 0.09 39.02
C PHE A 44 -29.54 -0.12 37.81
N SER A 45 -30.00 0.97 37.18
CA SER A 45 -30.95 0.87 36.05
C SER A 45 -30.79 1.94 34.95
N LEU A 46 -29.56 2.40 34.66
CA LEU A 46 -29.34 3.40 33.60
C LEU A 46 -27.99 3.27 32.85
N ILE A 47 -27.41 2.07 32.71
CA ILE A 47 -26.22 1.84 31.84
C ILE A 47 -26.30 0.47 31.12
N LEU A 48 -27.47 0.12 30.57
CA LEU A 48 -27.67 -1.17 29.89
C LEU A 48 -28.54 -1.04 28.62
N GLY A 49 -28.41 0.08 27.89
CA GLY A 49 -29.25 0.36 26.73
C GLY A 49 -28.62 1.26 25.66
N GLY A 50 -27.34 1.10 25.33
CA GLY A 50 -26.66 2.03 24.41
C GLY A 50 -25.52 1.51 23.53
N CYS A 51 -25.29 0.19 23.41
CA CYS A 51 -24.16 -0.34 22.62
C CYS A 51 -24.53 -1.55 21.72
N VAL A 52 -25.69 -1.53 21.03
CA VAL A 52 -26.06 -2.63 20.11
C VAL A 52 -26.25 -2.17 18.65
N LEU A 53 -25.98 -0.89 18.31
CA LEU A 53 -25.99 -0.41 16.92
C LEU A 53 -24.66 0.21 16.48
N SER A 54 -23.55 -0.10 17.14
CA SER A 54 -22.24 0.00 16.50
C SER A 54 -21.98 -1.32 15.81
N GLY A 55 -22.58 -1.49 14.64
CA GLY A 55 -22.08 -2.46 13.68
C GLY A 55 -20.62 -2.11 13.47
N CYS A 56 -19.74 -2.90 14.07
CA CYS A 56 -18.31 -2.83 13.79
C CYS A 56 -18.18 -3.04 12.28
N LEU A 57 -18.04 -1.95 11.53
CA LEU A 57 -17.34 -1.98 10.25
C LEU A 57 -15.98 -2.57 10.61
N GLN A 58 -15.84 -3.88 10.42
CA GLN A 58 -14.54 -4.52 10.31
C GLN A 58 -13.89 -3.91 9.08
N SER A 59 -13.22 -2.78 9.25
CA SER A 59 -12.12 -2.40 8.38
C SER A 59 -11.12 -3.54 8.49
N ARG A 60 -11.27 -4.51 7.60
CA ARG A 60 -10.24 -5.52 7.34
C ARG A 60 -9.00 -4.73 6.95
N GLU A 61 -8.13 -4.54 7.92
CA GLU A 61 -6.80 -3.99 7.73
C GLU A 61 -6.13 -4.82 6.63
N TRP A 62 -5.77 -4.17 5.53
CA TRP A 62 -5.08 -4.83 4.44
C TRP A 62 -3.72 -5.28 4.92
N ARG A 63 -3.39 -6.56 4.71
CA ARG A 63 -2.23 -7.21 5.33
C ARG A 63 -0.96 -7.18 4.49
N GLY A 64 -0.94 -6.47 3.36
CA GLY A 64 0.22 -6.48 2.46
C GLY A 64 0.60 -7.83 1.87
N ASP A 65 -0.22 -8.85 2.08
CA ASP A 65 0.06 -10.20 1.63
C ASP A 65 -0.82 -10.60 0.43
N ILE A 66 -0.38 -11.66 -0.27
CA ILE A 66 -1.08 -12.21 -1.43
C ILE A 66 -2.54 -12.57 -1.12
N ARG A 67 -2.85 -12.94 0.13
CA ARG A 67 -4.23 -13.27 0.54
C ARG A 67 -5.10 -12.03 0.61
N GLY A 68 -4.59 -10.93 1.17
CA GLY A 68 -5.23 -9.63 1.17
C GLY A 68 -5.52 -9.13 -0.24
N ALA A 69 -4.55 -9.22 -1.15
CA ALA A 69 -4.74 -8.84 -2.55
C ALA A 69 -5.80 -9.69 -3.26
N ARG A 70 -5.78 -11.02 -3.09
CA ARG A 70 -6.82 -11.89 -3.67
C ARG A 70 -8.22 -11.55 -3.16
N GLU A 71 -8.35 -11.22 -1.88
CA GLU A 71 -9.64 -10.85 -1.30
C GLU A 71 -10.14 -9.49 -1.81
N PHE A 72 -9.25 -8.52 -1.97
CA PHE A 72 -9.56 -7.24 -2.61
C PHE A 72 -10.14 -7.47 -4.02
N TYR A 73 -9.48 -8.31 -4.83
CA TYR A 73 -9.91 -8.57 -6.21
C TYR A 73 -11.16 -9.46 -6.36
N ARG A 74 -11.69 -10.03 -5.26
CA ARG A 74 -13.00 -10.71 -5.25
C ARG A 74 -14.18 -9.76 -5.21
N GLN A 75 -13.95 -8.51 -4.82
CA GLN A 75 -15.01 -7.50 -4.75
C GLN A 75 -15.47 -7.07 -6.15
N PRO A 76 -16.69 -6.54 -6.33
CA PRO A 76 -17.10 -5.89 -7.58
C PRO A 76 -16.18 -4.72 -7.94
N ILE A 77 -15.99 -4.42 -9.23
CA ILE A 77 -15.06 -3.37 -9.72
C ILE A 77 -15.31 -2.01 -9.03
N THR A 78 -16.57 -1.60 -8.89
CA THR A 78 -16.94 -0.35 -8.21
C THR A 78 -16.49 -0.33 -6.75
N GLN A 79 -16.62 -1.47 -6.06
CA GLN A 79 -16.16 -1.62 -4.68
C GLN A 79 -14.62 -1.66 -4.62
N GLN A 80 -13.94 -2.26 -5.61
CA GLN A 80 -12.49 -2.23 -5.70
C GLN A 80 -11.97 -0.80 -5.86
N GLN A 81 -12.50 0.00 -6.79
CA GLN A 81 -12.12 1.41 -6.98
C GLN A 81 -12.33 2.22 -5.70
N LYS A 82 -13.47 2.02 -5.01
CA LYS A 82 -13.78 2.68 -3.74
C LYS A 82 -12.79 2.31 -2.64
N LEU A 83 -12.53 1.02 -2.43
CA LEU A 83 -11.61 0.54 -1.41
C LEU A 83 -10.17 0.90 -1.74
N PHE A 84 -9.78 0.89 -3.01
CA PHE A 84 -8.44 1.24 -3.49
C PHE A 84 -8.01 2.60 -2.95
N ARG A 85 -8.85 3.63 -3.08
CA ARG A 85 -8.53 4.98 -2.57
C ARG A 85 -8.42 5.08 -1.06
N GLN A 86 -9.01 4.14 -0.32
CA GLN A 86 -8.96 4.13 1.14
C GLN A 86 -7.67 3.49 1.67
N HIS A 87 -6.94 2.78 0.82
CA HIS A 87 -5.65 2.20 1.18
C HIS A 87 -4.55 3.27 1.22
N PRO A 88 -3.56 3.11 2.11
CA PRO A 88 -2.29 3.83 2.02
C PRO A 88 -1.69 3.77 0.61
N LEU A 89 -0.91 4.79 0.23
CA LEU A 89 -0.36 4.90 -1.12
C LEU A 89 0.53 3.71 -1.52
N GLN A 90 1.32 3.18 -0.59
CA GLN A 90 2.14 1.99 -0.82
C GLN A 90 1.24 0.77 -1.13
N ASP A 91 0.22 0.55 -0.31
CA ASP A 91 -0.74 -0.54 -0.46
C ASP A 91 -1.50 -0.46 -1.79
N GLN A 92 -1.83 0.76 -2.24
CA GLN A 92 -2.40 1.00 -3.57
C GLN A 92 -1.45 0.52 -4.68
N LEU A 93 -0.17 0.85 -4.58
CA LEU A 93 0.84 0.43 -5.56
C LEU A 93 1.00 -1.10 -5.57
N ASP A 94 1.04 -1.72 -4.40
CA ASP A 94 1.19 -3.17 -4.24
C ASP A 94 -0.03 -3.91 -4.81
N LEU A 95 -1.24 -3.40 -4.57
CA LEU A 95 -2.47 -3.92 -5.17
C LEU A 95 -2.45 -3.76 -6.69
N PHE A 96 -1.98 -2.63 -7.21
CA PHE A 96 -1.87 -2.39 -8.66
C PHE A 96 -0.90 -3.37 -9.32
N PHE A 97 0.31 -3.54 -8.77
CA PHE A 97 1.27 -4.52 -9.28
C PHE A 97 0.73 -5.95 -9.20
N PHE A 98 0.08 -6.34 -8.10
CA PHE A 98 -0.58 -7.65 -8.03
C PHE A 98 -1.63 -7.82 -9.15
N GLY A 99 -2.46 -6.81 -9.38
CA GLY A 99 -3.50 -6.81 -10.40
C GLY A 99 -2.98 -6.92 -11.83
N ASN A 100 -1.78 -6.40 -12.10
CA ASN A 100 -1.20 -6.35 -13.45
C ASN A 100 -0.15 -7.42 -13.74
N GLN A 101 0.46 -8.00 -12.70
CA GLN A 101 1.57 -8.95 -12.85
C GLN A 101 1.18 -10.38 -12.46
N VAL A 102 0.16 -10.55 -11.60
CA VAL A 102 -0.26 -11.86 -11.08
C VAL A 102 -1.63 -12.26 -11.61
N ARG A 103 -2.53 -11.29 -11.83
CA ARG A 103 -3.92 -11.54 -12.24
C ARG A 103 -4.13 -11.26 -13.74
N HIS A 104 -4.97 -12.08 -14.35
CA HIS A 104 -5.56 -11.81 -15.67
C HIS A 104 -7.09 -11.69 -15.58
N PRO A 105 -7.71 -10.72 -16.28
CA PRO A 105 -7.08 -9.64 -17.04
C PRO A 105 -6.40 -8.59 -16.12
N PRO A 106 -5.42 -7.81 -16.65
CA PRO A 106 -4.76 -6.74 -15.90
C PRO A 106 -5.76 -5.71 -15.37
N ALA A 107 -5.52 -5.20 -14.16
CA ALA A 107 -6.40 -4.27 -13.45
C ALA A 107 -6.15 -2.80 -13.82
N LEU A 108 -6.10 -2.48 -15.12
CA LEU A 108 -5.72 -1.16 -15.62
C LEU A 108 -6.66 -0.02 -15.14
N TYR A 109 -7.91 -0.35 -14.82
CA TYR A 109 -8.90 0.60 -14.30
C TYR A 109 -8.49 1.24 -12.96
N LEU A 110 -7.54 0.66 -12.23
CA LEU A 110 -7.02 1.24 -10.99
C LEU A 110 -5.94 2.32 -11.23
N ALA A 111 -5.37 2.42 -12.45
CA ALA A 111 -4.33 3.41 -12.75
C ALA A 111 -4.85 4.85 -12.56
N GLN A 112 -6.08 5.12 -13.00
CA GLN A 112 -6.71 6.44 -12.81
C GLN A 112 -6.94 6.74 -11.32
N CYS A 113 -7.39 5.75 -10.53
CA CYS A 113 -7.53 5.90 -9.09
C CYS A 113 -6.18 6.24 -8.43
N PHE A 114 -5.11 5.54 -8.80
CA PHE A 114 -3.76 5.78 -8.28
C PHE A 114 -3.25 7.18 -8.66
N ALA A 115 -3.52 7.60 -9.89
CA ALA A 115 -3.07 8.88 -10.42
C ALA A 115 -3.63 10.10 -9.68
N LEU A 116 -4.80 9.97 -9.04
CA LEU A 116 -5.38 11.03 -8.21
C LEU A 116 -4.48 11.46 -7.05
N ASN A 117 -3.51 10.63 -6.64
CA ASN A 117 -2.54 10.98 -5.62
C ASN A 117 -1.48 12.00 -6.09
N GLY A 118 -1.33 12.26 -7.40
CA GLY A 118 -0.45 13.30 -7.94
C GLY A 118 1.03 13.18 -7.54
N ALA A 119 1.62 14.29 -7.08
CA ALA A 119 3.05 14.36 -6.73
C ALA A 119 3.51 13.29 -5.70
N PRO A 120 2.78 13.02 -4.59
CA PRO A 120 3.09 11.89 -3.71
C PRO A 120 3.25 10.54 -4.41
N ALA A 121 2.38 10.23 -5.37
CA ALA A 121 2.49 9.01 -6.18
C ALA A 121 3.77 9.02 -7.02
N VAL A 122 4.09 10.14 -7.67
CA VAL A 122 5.31 10.28 -8.48
C VAL A 122 6.57 10.04 -7.64
N GLU A 123 6.65 10.57 -6.42
CA GLU A 123 7.81 10.35 -5.56
C GLU A 123 7.96 8.88 -5.12
N LEU A 124 6.84 8.21 -4.83
CA LEU A 124 6.87 6.77 -4.57
C LEU A 124 7.37 5.98 -5.79
N LEU A 125 6.83 6.28 -6.98
CA LEU A 125 7.23 5.63 -8.23
C LEU A 125 8.70 5.89 -8.57
N ARG A 126 9.19 7.12 -8.34
CA ARG A 126 10.60 7.48 -8.51
C ARG A 126 11.49 6.65 -7.58
N SER A 127 11.09 6.46 -6.33
CA SER A 127 11.81 5.58 -5.39
C SER A 127 11.85 4.15 -5.90
N LYS A 128 10.72 3.61 -6.39
CA LYS A 128 10.66 2.26 -6.96
C LYS A 128 11.51 2.09 -8.22
N LEU A 129 11.58 3.10 -9.08
CA LEU A 129 12.52 3.06 -10.21
C LEU A 129 13.99 3.06 -9.78
N LYS A 130 14.34 3.65 -8.63
CA LYS A 130 15.73 3.61 -8.13
C LYS A 130 16.11 2.23 -7.57
N GLU A 131 15.15 1.49 -7.02
CA GLU A 131 15.31 0.08 -6.64
C GLU A 131 15.55 -0.79 -7.88
N ASP A 132 16.32 -1.88 -7.76
CA ASP A 132 16.58 -2.82 -8.85
C ASP A 132 15.33 -3.63 -9.24
N SER A 133 14.46 -2.93 -9.97
CA SER A 133 13.13 -3.39 -10.37
C SER A 133 13.20 -4.21 -11.66
N GLY A 134 12.45 -5.32 -11.69
CA GLY A 134 12.29 -6.12 -12.91
C GLY A 134 11.43 -5.45 -13.98
N ASP A 135 11.46 -6.00 -15.19
CA ASP A 135 10.83 -5.44 -16.39
C ASP A 135 9.35 -5.10 -16.22
N LEU A 136 8.57 -6.00 -15.59
CA LEU A 136 7.14 -5.77 -15.36
C LEU A 136 6.87 -4.56 -14.45
N THR A 137 7.70 -4.35 -13.44
CA THR A 137 7.62 -3.19 -12.55
C THR A 137 7.94 -1.91 -13.31
N VAL A 138 8.98 -1.90 -14.14
CA VAL A 138 9.32 -0.73 -14.97
C VAL A 138 8.17 -0.40 -15.94
N ARG A 139 7.60 -1.41 -16.60
CA ARG A 139 6.42 -1.26 -17.48
C ARG A 139 5.24 -0.64 -16.74
N ASP A 140 4.89 -1.18 -15.57
CA ASP A 140 3.73 -0.74 -14.80
C ASP A 140 3.93 0.68 -14.24
N ILE A 141 5.14 1.02 -13.78
CA ILE A 141 5.47 2.40 -13.37
C ILE A 141 5.35 3.37 -14.54
N THR A 142 5.84 3.00 -15.73
CA THR A 142 5.74 3.82 -16.94
C THR A 142 4.28 4.16 -17.26
N MET A 143 3.39 3.16 -17.14
CA MET A 143 1.96 3.36 -17.33
C MET A 143 1.35 4.30 -16.27
N LEU A 144 1.71 4.15 -15.00
CA LEU A 144 1.20 5.03 -13.94
C LEU A 144 1.67 6.47 -14.14
N LEU A 145 2.93 6.70 -14.51
CA LEU A 145 3.45 8.03 -14.81
C LEU A 145 2.74 8.68 -16.00
N SER A 146 2.51 7.92 -17.07
CA SER A 146 1.70 8.38 -18.21
C SER A 146 0.27 8.72 -17.80
N THR A 147 -0.36 7.91 -16.95
CA THR A 147 -1.72 8.17 -16.47
C THR A 147 -1.78 9.44 -15.61
N ILE A 148 -0.79 9.64 -14.73
CA ILE A 148 -0.68 10.83 -13.88
C ILE A 148 -0.52 12.10 -14.72
N ASP A 149 0.34 12.09 -15.74
CA ASP A 149 0.53 13.22 -16.66
C ASP A 149 -0.74 13.49 -17.46
N ALA A 150 -1.33 12.45 -18.05
CA ALA A 150 -2.53 12.59 -18.86
C ALA A 150 -3.74 13.12 -18.08
N MET A 151 -3.85 12.80 -16.79
CA MET A 151 -4.88 13.35 -15.89
C MET A 151 -4.55 14.74 -15.33
N GLY A 152 -3.40 15.32 -15.69
CA GLY A 152 -2.95 16.63 -15.22
C GLY A 152 -2.67 16.67 -13.71
N LYS A 153 -2.40 15.52 -13.08
CA LYS A 153 -2.15 15.43 -11.63
C LYS A 153 -0.69 15.71 -11.26
N TYR A 154 0.21 15.57 -12.23
CA TYR A 154 1.60 15.99 -12.15
C TYR A 154 2.16 16.09 -13.58
N ASP A 155 2.95 17.12 -13.89
CA ASP A 155 3.59 17.27 -15.21
C ASP A 155 4.85 16.40 -15.29
N ALA A 156 4.67 15.10 -15.56
CA ALA A 156 5.78 14.16 -15.63
C ALA A 156 6.68 14.45 -16.84
N ALA A 157 6.10 14.96 -17.93
CA ALA A 157 6.84 15.34 -19.13
C ALA A 157 7.86 16.46 -18.86
N ALA A 158 7.53 17.41 -17.98
CA ALA A 158 8.41 18.51 -17.60
C ALA A 158 9.50 18.12 -16.57
N ASP A 159 9.37 16.97 -15.88
CA ASP A 159 10.39 16.50 -14.94
C ASP A 159 11.51 15.75 -15.66
N ALA A 160 12.54 16.49 -16.08
CA ALA A 160 13.70 15.96 -16.77
C ALA A 160 14.45 14.86 -15.98
N GLN A 161 14.49 14.94 -14.65
CA GLN A 161 15.18 13.94 -13.83
C GLN A 161 14.41 12.63 -13.79
N LEU A 162 13.08 12.70 -13.67
CA LEU A 162 12.21 11.54 -13.72
C LEU A 162 12.27 10.87 -15.10
N MET A 163 12.16 11.65 -16.16
CA MET A 163 12.19 11.12 -17.53
C MET A 163 13.55 10.51 -17.89
N ALA A 164 14.65 11.10 -17.43
CA ALA A 164 15.99 10.51 -17.59
C ALA A 164 16.13 9.17 -16.85
N LEU A 165 15.66 9.10 -15.59
CA LEU A 165 15.66 7.87 -14.80
C LEU A 165 14.80 6.78 -15.46
N LEU A 166 13.60 7.14 -15.92
CA LEU A 166 12.68 6.22 -16.59
C LEU A 166 13.29 5.67 -17.87
N LYS A 167 13.86 6.53 -18.73
CA LYS A 167 14.56 6.12 -19.95
C LYS A 167 15.72 5.17 -19.63
N GLN A 168 16.52 5.48 -18.61
CA GLN A 168 17.62 4.61 -18.18
C GLN A 168 17.11 3.24 -17.74
N ARG A 169 15.98 3.18 -17.02
CA ARG A 169 15.40 1.91 -16.56
C ARG A 169 14.81 1.09 -17.68
N ILE A 170 14.11 1.72 -18.62
CA ILE A 170 13.56 1.04 -19.80
C ILE A 170 14.68 0.43 -20.65
N ALA A 171 15.78 1.15 -20.86
CA ALA A 171 16.94 0.64 -21.62
C ALA A 171 17.62 -0.59 -20.98
N LYS A 172 17.41 -0.83 -19.68
CA LYS A 172 17.93 -1.99 -18.95
C LYS A 172 16.96 -3.17 -18.90
N MET A 173 15.76 -3.05 -19.46
CA MET A 173 14.80 -4.15 -19.52
C MET A 173 15.34 -5.26 -20.44
N HIS A 174 15.13 -6.51 -20.02
CA HIS A 174 15.66 -7.70 -20.68
C HIS A 174 14.71 -8.23 -21.75
N ASP A 175 13.40 -8.17 -21.50
CA ASP A 175 12.36 -8.57 -22.43
C ASP A 175 12.10 -7.44 -23.44
N ASP A 176 12.41 -7.72 -24.71
CA ASP A 176 12.26 -6.76 -25.80
C ASP A 176 10.79 -6.31 -25.97
N GLY A 177 9.82 -7.20 -25.79
CA GLY A 177 8.40 -6.88 -25.91
C GLY A 177 7.90 -5.94 -24.82
N TRP A 178 8.36 -6.14 -23.57
CA TRP A 178 8.08 -5.23 -22.47
C TRP A 178 8.81 -3.91 -22.61
N ARG A 179 10.05 -3.92 -23.08
CA ARG A 179 10.80 -2.70 -23.37
C ARG A 179 10.09 -1.86 -24.43
N ASP A 180 9.73 -2.44 -25.57
CA ASP A 180 8.99 -1.75 -26.64
C ASP A 180 7.67 -1.16 -26.14
N THR A 181 6.96 -1.91 -25.30
CA THR A 181 5.70 -1.44 -24.69
C THR A 181 5.93 -0.25 -23.77
N ALA A 182 6.97 -0.30 -22.93
CA ALA A 182 7.33 0.80 -22.05
C ALA A 182 7.82 2.02 -22.84
N GLU A 183 8.64 1.85 -23.89
CA GLU A 183 9.12 2.95 -24.74
C GLU A 183 7.98 3.68 -25.44
N ARG A 184 7.03 2.93 -26.03
CA ARG A 184 5.83 3.54 -26.63
C ARG A 184 5.04 4.33 -25.61
N LYS A 185 4.84 3.78 -24.41
CA LYS A 185 4.09 4.46 -23.34
C LYS A 185 4.83 5.68 -22.79
N MET A 186 6.15 5.62 -22.63
CA MET A 186 6.98 6.76 -22.23
C MET A 186 6.94 7.88 -23.28
N THR A 187 6.94 7.54 -24.57
CA THR A 187 6.86 8.52 -25.66
C THR A 187 5.52 9.27 -25.68
N GLY A 188 4.44 8.66 -25.18
CA GLY A 188 3.13 9.32 -25.07
C GLY A 188 3.00 10.29 -23.89
N ILE A 189 3.92 10.28 -22.92
CA ILE A 189 3.91 11.21 -21.78
C ILE A 189 4.05 12.64 -22.28
N GLY A 190 3.16 13.54 -21.88
CA GLY A 190 3.09 14.93 -22.37
C GLY A 190 2.20 15.14 -23.60
N HIS A 191 1.82 14.08 -24.32
CA HIS A 191 0.97 14.15 -25.51
C HIS A 191 -0.50 13.75 -25.24
N GLU A 192 -0.74 12.88 -24.25
CA GLU A 192 -2.06 12.27 -23.97
C GLU A 192 -2.99 13.12 -23.06
N ARG A 193 -2.60 14.33 -22.64
CA ARG A 193 -3.36 15.17 -21.68
C ARG A 193 -4.80 15.49 -22.06
N ASN A 194 -5.11 15.55 -23.34
CA ASN A 194 -6.42 16.01 -23.81
C ASN A 194 -7.47 14.89 -23.93
N GLU A 195 -7.05 13.61 -23.96
CA GLU A 195 -7.99 12.49 -24.20
C GLU A 195 -8.61 11.97 -22.89
N LEU A 196 -7.79 11.82 -21.84
CA LEU A 196 -8.22 11.25 -20.56
C LEU A 196 -8.94 12.24 -19.63
N ALA A 197 -8.74 13.55 -19.81
CA ALA A 197 -9.45 14.59 -19.04
C ALA A 197 -10.97 14.63 -19.33
N SER A 198 -11.40 14.09 -20.47
CA SER A 198 -12.80 14.10 -20.91
C SER A 198 -13.66 12.98 -20.31
N GLN A 199 -13.02 11.97 -19.71
CA GLN A 199 -13.70 10.88 -19.01
C GLN A 199 -13.55 11.14 -17.50
N ALA A 200 -14.64 11.58 -16.85
CA ALA A 200 -14.64 11.73 -15.40
C ALA A 200 -14.22 10.39 -14.78
N PRO A 201 -13.13 10.33 -13.98
CA PRO A 201 -12.67 9.06 -13.47
C PRO A 201 -13.76 8.48 -12.57
N GLU A 202 -14.12 7.21 -12.78
CA GLU A 202 -15.03 6.46 -11.89
C GLU A 202 -14.51 6.43 -10.43
N CYS A 203 -13.25 6.84 -10.24
CA CYS A 203 -12.58 7.03 -8.97
C CYS A 203 -12.77 8.43 -8.35
N SER A 204 -13.63 9.31 -8.87
CA SER A 204 -13.85 10.68 -8.35
C SER A 204 -14.63 10.68 -7.04
#